data_AF-A0A0W1EM02-F1
#
_entry.id   AF-A0A0W1EM02-F1
#
_cell.length_a   1.000
_cell.length_b   1.000
_cell.length_c   1.000
_cell.angle_alpha   90.00
_cell.angle_beta   90.00
_cell.angle_gamma   90.00
#
_symmetry.space_group_name_H-M   'P 1'
#
loop_
_entity.id
_entity.type
_entity.pdbx_description
1 polymer ?
#
loop_
_entity_poly.entity_id
_entity_poly.type
_entity_poly.pdbx_seq_one_letter_code
_entity_poly.pdbx_strand_id
1 'polypeptide(L)'
;MPKPQSPVENPPNDVECIALVKPGSALARHWNFAKPTFGIYEYSKAFDKHSLRFGDGSWQDLMVAMFPDVILLQDGGTELVERLFD
;
A
#
# COMPACT_ATOMS: atom_id res chain seq x y z
N MET A 1 1.52 -9.24 -23.80
CA MET A 1 1.25 -9.28 -22.35
C MET A 1 0.98 -7.85 -21.90
N PRO A 2 -0.15 -7.55 -21.24
CA PRO A 2 -0.37 -6.22 -20.69
C PRO A 2 0.73 -5.93 -19.66
N LYS A 3 1.31 -4.73 -19.70
CA LYS A 3 2.26 -4.29 -18.67
C LYS A 3 1.52 -4.22 -17.34
N PRO A 4 2.09 -4.72 -16.23
CA PRO A 4 1.55 -4.41 -14.92
C PRO A 4 1.44 -2.89 -14.80
N GLN A 5 0.26 -2.38 -14.47
CA GLN A 5 0.00 -0.96 -14.20
C GLN A 5 -0.38 -0.84 -12.73
N SER A 6 0.01 0.27 -12.10
CA SER A 6 -0.44 0.59 -10.75
C SER A 6 -1.98 0.70 -10.77
N PRO A 7 -2.72 0.11 -9.82
CA PRO A 7 -4.16 0.27 -9.67
C PRO A 7 -4.53 1.71 -9.30
N VAL A 8 -3.55 2.53 -8.92
CA VAL A 8 -3.69 3.97 -8.78
C VAL A 8 -2.99 4.60 -9.97
N GLU A 9 -3.72 4.80 -11.08
CA GLU A 9 -3.21 5.59 -12.20
C GLU A 9 -3.02 7.03 -11.74
N ASN A 10 -1.76 7.43 -11.51
CA ASN A 10 -1.29 8.79 -11.22
C ASN A 10 -2.33 9.68 -10.54
N PRO A 11 -2.62 9.44 -9.26
CA PRO A 11 -3.67 10.19 -8.60
C PRO A 11 -3.25 11.68 -8.59
N PRO A 12 -4.21 12.59 -8.82
CA PRO A 12 -3.91 14.02 -8.99
C PRO A 12 -3.38 14.68 -7.71
N ASN A 13 -3.50 14.00 -6.56
CA ASN A 13 -3.10 14.44 -5.23
C ASN A 13 -2.36 13.31 -4.51
N ASP A 14 -1.75 13.63 -3.37
CA ASP A 14 -1.25 12.63 -2.43
C ASP A 14 -2.41 11.73 -1.98
N VAL A 15 -2.12 10.45 -1.73
CA VAL A 15 -3.12 9.46 -1.30
C VAL A 15 -2.60 8.76 -0.06
N GLU A 16 -3.43 8.68 0.96
CA GLU A 16 -3.16 7.90 2.16
C GLU A 16 -4.36 7.01 2.46
N CYS A 17 -4.13 5.69 2.54
CA CYS A 17 -5.19 4.73 2.84
C CYS A 17 -4.66 3.43 3.44
N ILE A 18 -5.56 2.59 3.93
CA ILE A 18 -5.20 1.26 4.42
C ILE A 18 -4.95 0.33 3.22
N ALA A 19 -3.85 -0.40 3.28
CA ALA A 19 -3.51 -1.46 2.33
C ALA A 19 -3.46 -2.82 3.03
N LEU A 20 -4.18 -3.79 2.47
CA LEU A 20 -4.15 -5.18 2.90
C LEU A 20 -3.18 -5.97 2.02
N VAL A 21 -2.24 -6.69 2.63
CA VAL A 21 -1.32 -7.56 1.90
C VAL A 21 -1.97 -8.93 1.72
N LYS A 22 -2.07 -9.39 0.47
CA LYS A 22 -2.66 -10.70 0.14
C LYS A 22 -1.83 -11.82 0.77
N PRO A 23 -2.43 -12.72 1.56
CA PRO A 23 -1.72 -13.86 2.13
C PRO A 23 -1.07 -14.73 1.05
N GLY A 24 0.17 -15.16 1.29
CA GLY A 24 0.92 -16.02 0.37
C GLY A 24 1.40 -15.35 -0.93
N SER A 25 1.16 -14.04 -1.10
CA SER A 25 1.74 -13.23 -2.19
C SER A 25 3.26 -13.15 -2.13
N ALA A 26 3.90 -12.67 -3.20
CA ALA A 26 5.35 -12.53 -3.21
C ALA A 26 5.81 -11.53 -2.15
N LEU A 27 5.11 -10.41 -2.00
CA LEU A 27 5.35 -9.43 -0.93
C LEU A 27 5.19 -10.07 0.46
N ALA A 28 4.12 -10.85 0.70
CA ALA A 28 3.91 -11.50 1.99
C ALA A 28 5.00 -12.52 2.33
N ARG A 29 5.51 -13.24 1.34
CA ARG A 29 6.63 -14.19 1.50
C ARG A 29 7.95 -13.47 1.75
N HIS A 30 8.18 -12.35 1.05
CA HIS A 30 9.40 -11.55 1.21
C HIS A 30 9.55 -11.03 2.64
N TRP A 31 8.44 -10.55 3.23
CA TRP A 31 8.41 -10.05 4.60
C TRP A 31 8.11 -11.11 5.67
N ASN A 32 7.91 -12.37 5.26
CA ASN A 32 7.57 -13.49 6.15
C ASN A 32 6.37 -13.21 7.06
N PHE A 33 5.30 -12.62 6.52
CA PHE A 33 4.09 -12.33 7.29
C PHE A 33 3.41 -13.63 7.74
N ALA A 34 3.46 -13.91 9.05
CA ALA A 34 2.86 -15.09 9.65
C ALA A 34 1.31 -15.06 9.68
N LYS A 35 0.71 -13.89 9.47
CA LYS A 35 -0.74 -13.64 9.48
C LYS A 35 -1.10 -12.64 8.36
N PRO A 36 -2.38 -12.57 7.95
CA PRO A 36 -2.85 -11.44 7.13
C PRO A 36 -2.40 -10.11 7.75
N THR A 37 -1.74 -9.29 6.95
CA THR A 37 -1.07 -8.07 7.40
C THR A 37 -1.66 -6.88 6.66
N PHE A 38 -1.74 -5.75 7.35
CA PHE A 38 -2.13 -4.47 6.78
C PHE A 38 -1.06 -3.43 7.08
N GLY A 39 -1.02 -2.40 6.25
CA GLY A 39 -0.20 -1.22 6.44
C GLY A 39 -0.91 0.02 5.93
N ILE A 40 -0.27 1.17 6.12
CA ILE A 40 -0.68 2.44 5.54
C ILE A 40 0.02 2.55 4.19
N TYR A 41 -0.76 2.63 3.13
CA TYR A 41 -0.28 3.01 1.81
C TYR A 41 -0.22 4.52 1.71
N GLU A 42 0.91 5.02 1.24
CA GLU A 42 1.15 6.42 0.97
C GLU A 42 1.60 6.57 -0.49
N TYR A 43 0.91 7.41 -1.24
CA TYR A 43 1.41 7.96 -2.49
C TYR A 43 1.76 9.43 -2.29
N SER A 44 3.01 9.77 -2.61
CA SER A 44 3.47 11.15 -2.68
C SER A 44 3.64 11.57 -4.14
N LYS A 45 2.84 12.55 -4.56
CA LYS A 45 2.91 13.15 -5.89
C LYS A 45 4.20 13.90 -6.12
N ALA A 46 4.74 14.56 -5.09
CA ALA A 46 5.97 15.35 -5.20
C ALA A 46 7.18 14.50 -5.61
N PHE A 47 7.17 13.21 -5.24
CA PHE A 47 8.26 12.27 -5.48
C PHE A 47 7.87 11.10 -6.40
N ASP A 48 6.64 11.09 -6.93
CA ASP A 48 6.05 9.97 -7.67
C ASP A 48 6.31 8.62 -7.00
N LYS A 49 6.04 8.57 -5.70
CA LYS A 49 6.49 7.49 -4.82
C LYS A 49 5.33 6.81 -4.13
N HIS A 50 5.31 5.48 -4.23
CA HIS A 50 4.36 4.62 -3.56
C HIS A 50 5.06 3.87 -2.42
N SER A 51 4.52 3.94 -1.20
CA SER A 51 5.11 3.30 -0.03
C SER A 51 4.04 2.56 0.78
N LEU A 52 4.46 1.50 1.46
CA LEU A 52 3.66 0.78 2.44
C LEU A 52 4.38 0.83 3.78
N ARG A 53 3.71 1.32 4.83
CA ARG A 53 4.25 1.43 6.19
C ARG A 53 3.47 0.53 7.14
N PHE A 54 4.18 -0.21 7.97
CA PHE A 54 3.60 -1.16 8.90
C PHE A 54 3.63 -0.63 10.33
N GLY A 55 2.78 -1.21 11.19
CA GLY A 55 2.64 -0.77 12.59
C GLY A 55 3.88 -0.97 13.47
N ASP A 56 4.88 -1.72 13.01
CA ASP A 56 6.18 -1.88 13.67
C ASP A 56 7.20 -0.80 13.24
N GLY A 57 6.80 0.14 12.40
CA GLY A 57 7.64 1.20 11.84
C GLY A 57 8.47 0.77 10.62
N SER A 58 8.39 -0.50 10.21
CA SER A 58 8.99 -0.95 8.94
C SER A 58 8.22 -0.42 7.74
N TRP A 59 8.89 -0.33 6.59
CA TRP A 59 8.32 0.23 5.39
C TRP A 59 8.90 -0.39 4.11
N GLN A 60 8.13 -0.33 3.03
CA GLN A 60 8.47 -0.85 1.71
C GLN A 60 8.04 0.13 0.62
N ASP A 61 8.97 0.53 -0.25
CA ASP A 61 8.64 1.22 -1.50
C ASP A 61 7.99 0.21 -2.46
N LEU A 62 6.79 0.52 -2.95
CA LEU A 62 6.05 -0.35 -3.86
C LEU A 62 6.43 -0.08 -5.31
N MET A 63 6.94 -1.13 -5.96
CA MET A 63 7.08 -1.15 -7.42
C MET A 63 5.76 -1.54 -8.07
N VAL A 64 5.58 -1.16 -9.34
CA VAL A 64 4.39 -1.50 -10.13
C VAL A 64 4.07 -3.01 -10.11
N ALA A 65 5.10 -3.86 -10.13
CA ALA A 65 4.97 -5.31 -10.08
C ALA A 65 4.42 -5.86 -8.75
N MET A 66 4.45 -5.08 -7.67
CA MET A 66 4.01 -5.47 -6.33
C MET A 66 2.53 -5.15 -6.07
N PHE A 67 1.91 -4.27 -6.87
CA PHE A 67 0.50 -3.91 -6.66
C PHE A 67 -0.50 -5.08 -6.75
N PRO A 68 -0.28 -6.13 -7.56
CA PRO A 68 -1.12 -7.32 -7.50
C PRO A 68 -1.14 -8.01 -6.12
N ASP A 69 -0.14 -7.77 -5.26
CA ASP A 69 -0.01 -8.37 -3.93
C ASP A 69 -0.74 -7.57 -2.84
N VAL A 70 -1.23 -6.37 -3.15
CA VAL A 70 -1.92 -5.50 -2.19
C VAL A 70 -3.34 -5.17 -2.64
N ILE A 71 -4.21 -4.88 -1.66
CA ILE A 71 -5.56 -4.38 -1.86
C ILE A 71 -5.65 -3.04 -1.14
N LEU A 72 -5.91 -1.96 -1.87
CA LEU A 72 -6.03 -0.62 -1.32
C LEU A 72 -7.49 -0.34 -0.96
N LEU A 73 -7.75 0.04 0.29
CA LEU A 73 -9.07 0.44 0.77
C LEU A 73 -9.26 1.94 0.53
N GLN A 74 -9.58 2.30 -0.71
CA GLN A 74 -9.68 3.70 -1.14
C GLN A 74 -10.89 4.41 -0.53
N ASP A 75 -12.00 3.71 -0.31
CA ASP A 75 -13.19 4.28 0.32
C ASP A 75 -12.98 4.39 1.84
N GLY A 76 -12.92 5.63 2.35
CA GLY A 76 -12.74 5.93 3.78
C GLY A 76 -11.30 5.82 4.28
N GLY A 77 -10.32 5.57 3.40
CA GLY A 77 -8.93 5.32 3.79
C GLY A 77 -8.29 6.47 4.58
N THR A 78 -8.38 7.70 4.09
CA THR A 78 -7.77 8.87 4.74
C THR A 78 -8.43 9.17 6.09
N GLU A 79 -9.76 9.22 6.16
CA GLU A 79 -10.48 9.44 7.42
C GLU A 79 -10.21 8.33 8.46
N LEU A 80 -10.12 7.07 8.01
CA LEU A 80 -9.75 5.96 8.89
C LEU A 80 -8.32 6.08 9.42
N VAL A 81 -7.38 6.55 8.59
CA VAL A 81 -5.99 6.73 9.00
C VAL A 81 -5.87 7.92 9.96
N GLU A 82 -6.51 9.05 9.69
CA GLU A 82 -6.55 10.20 10.60
C GLU A 82 -7.03 9.79 12.00
N ARG A 83 -8.11 8.99 12.08
CA ARG A 83 -8.64 8.44 13.34
C ARG A 83 -7.70 7.50 14.09
N LEU A 84 -6.63 6.99 13.48
CA LEU A 84 -5.64 6.17 14.18
C LEU A 84 -4.64 7.03 14.97
N PHE A 85 -4.51 8.31 14.63
CA PHE A 85 -3.51 9.23 15.20
C PHE A 85 -4.11 10.30 16.13
N ASP A 86 -5.44 10.38 16.22
CA ASP A 86 -6.18 11.14 17.24
C ASP A 86 -6.32 10.37 18.56
#